data_AF-A0A9D7IJ00-F1
#
_entry.id   AF-A0A9D7IJ00-F1
#
_cell.length_a   1.000
_cell.length_b   1.000
_cell.length_c   1.000
_cell.angle_alpha   90.00
_cell.angle_beta   90.00
_cell.angle_gamma   90.00
#
_symmetry.space_group_name_H-M   'P 1'
#
loop_
_entity.id
_entity.type
_entity.pdbx_description
1 polymer ?
#
loop_
_entity_poly.entity_id
_entity_poly.type
_entity_poly.pdbx_seq_one_letter_code
_entity_poly.pdbx_strand_id
1 'polypeptide(L)'
;MRGFHLILENKINRIDTPWTQAFPTRGPVDAPIQVVSFGDYECPFCDMMKETWNHLLEKYPSLIRMTAVEYPLNSDCNPAAANNTNHPMACRATSLALYVLQAQGDEAFWRVHGEIYKMGQS
;
A
#
# COMPACT_ATOMS: atom_id res chain seq x y z
N MET A 1 -11.64 -5.62 -7.71
CA MET A 1 -11.93 -4.24 -7.25
C MET A 1 -12.84 -4.20 -6.00
N ARG A 2 -12.52 -4.91 -4.90
CA ARG A 2 -13.29 -4.78 -3.64
C ARG A 2 -12.66 -3.76 -2.67
N GLY A 3 -11.34 -3.78 -2.47
CA GLY A 3 -10.66 -2.89 -1.51
C GLY A 3 -10.72 -1.39 -1.86
N PHE A 4 -10.40 -1.01 -3.10
CA PHE A 4 -10.41 0.41 -3.52
C PHE A 4 -11.82 1.02 -3.52
N HIS A 5 -12.83 0.20 -3.89
CA HIS A 5 -14.24 0.60 -3.83
C HIS A 5 -14.69 0.86 -2.39
N LEU A 6 -14.25 0.05 -1.42
CA LEU A 6 -14.59 0.23 -0.01
C LEU A 6 -14.00 1.53 0.60
N ILE A 7 -12.80 1.95 0.16
CA ILE A 7 -12.19 3.23 0.58
C ILE A 7 -13.03 4.40 0.05
N LEU A 8 -13.37 4.40 -1.24
CA LEU A 8 -14.13 5.48 -1.87
C LEU A 8 -15.59 5.55 -1.38
N GLU A 9 -16.17 4.42 -0.96
CA GLU A 9 -17.52 4.36 -0.40
C GLU A 9 -17.58 4.72 1.10
N ASN A 10 -16.48 5.16 1.72
CA ASN A 10 -16.44 5.53 3.14
C ASN A 10 -16.82 4.34 4.07
N LYS A 11 -16.71 3.10 3.57
CA LYS A 11 -17.06 1.87 4.30
C LYS A 11 -15.89 1.33 5.13
N ILE A 12 -14.69 1.89 4.95
CA ILE A 12 -13.53 1.61 5.81
C ILE A 12 -13.22 2.79 6.75
N ASN A 13 -14.26 3.27 7.43
CA ASN A 13 -14.17 4.37 8.40
C ASN A 13 -13.92 3.91 9.85
N ARG A 14 -13.73 2.61 10.05
CA ARG A 14 -13.57 2.05 11.38
C ARG A 14 -12.37 1.12 11.40
N ILE A 15 -11.51 1.33 12.40
CA ILE A 15 -10.35 0.50 12.74
C ILE A 15 -10.74 -0.99 12.90
N ASP A 16 -12.03 -1.30 13.10
CA ASP A 16 -12.57 -2.64 13.28
C ASP A 16 -12.84 -3.42 11.96
N THR A 17 -12.75 -2.78 10.79
CA THR A 17 -12.86 -3.50 9.51
C THR A 17 -11.55 -4.23 9.23
N PRO A 18 -11.55 -5.55 8.91
CA PRO A 18 -10.31 -6.27 8.65
C PRO A 18 -9.66 -5.80 7.34
N TRP A 19 -8.79 -4.80 7.43
CA TRP A 19 -7.95 -4.32 6.31
C TRP A 19 -7.23 -5.49 5.61
N THR A 20 -6.90 -6.53 6.37
CA THR A 20 -6.25 -7.76 5.93
C THR A 20 -7.05 -8.62 4.94
N GLN A 21 -8.36 -8.40 4.79
CA GLN A 21 -9.21 -9.13 3.84
C GLN A 21 -9.35 -8.44 2.48
N ALA A 22 -8.99 -7.15 2.41
CA ALA A 22 -9.22 -6.31 1.24
C ALA A 22 -7.93 -5.82 0.56
N PHE A 23 -6.78 -6.00 1.22
CA PHE A 23 -5.49 -5.43 0.86
C PHE A 23 -4.36 -6.45 1.05
N PRO A 24 -3.23 -6.29 0.34
CA PRO A 24 -2.10 -7.19 0.43
C PRO A 24 -1.43 -7.09 1.79
N THR A 25 -1.04 -8.25 2.32
CA THR A 25 -0.48 -8.37 3.65
C THR A 25 0.88 -9.06 3.65
N ARG A 26 1.75 -8.73 4.61
CA ARG A 26 3.02 -9.40 4.87
C ARG A 26 3.20 -9.64 6.36
N GLY A 27 3.68 -10.82 6.72
CA GLY A 27 3.82 -11.27 8.11
C GLY A 27 2.73 -12.26 8.55
N PRO A 28 2.83 -12.83 9.76
CA PRO A 28 1.90 -13.85 10.26
C PRO A 28 0.47 -13.32 10.39
N VAL A 29 -0.53 -14.19 10.26
CA VAL A 29 -1.95 -13.81 10.38
C VAL A 29 -2.33 -13.43 11.81
N ASP A 30 -1.65 -14.02 12.78
CA ASP A 30 -1.84 -13.92 14.23
C ASP A 30 -0.87 -12.93 14.90
N ALA A 31 -0.13 -12.15 14.11
CA ALA A 31 0.79 -11.16 14.63
C ALA A 31 0.06 -10.16 15.55
N PRO A 32 0.53 -9.94 16.79
CA PRO A 32 -0.14 -9.07 17.76
C PRO A 32 -0.13 -7.59 17.36
N ILE A 33 0.79 -7.17 16.50
CA ILE A 33 0.88 -5.81 15.98
C ILE A 33 0.42 -5.80 14.53
N GLN A 34 -0.63 -5.03 14.26
CA GLN A 34 -1.21 -4.83 12.94
C GLN A 34 -0.87 -3.41 12.46
N VAL A 35 -0.21 -3.29 11.32
CA VAL A 35 0.16 -2.01 10.72
C VAL A 35 -0.56 -1.86 9.40
N VAL A 36 -1.24 -0.73 9.22
CA VAL A 36 -1.79 -0.33 7.91
C VAL A 36 -0.94 0.82 7.39
N SER A 37 -0.29 0.61 6.25
CA SER A 37 0.62 1.58 5.63
C SER A 37 0.00 2.13 4.36
N PHE A 38 -0.33 3.42 4.37
CA PHE A 38 -0.74 4.15 3.19
C PHE A 38 0.50 4.65 2.46
N GLY A 39 0.58 4.39 1.16
CA GLY A 39 1.77 4.69 0.37
C GLY A 39 1.46 5.27 -1.00
N ASP A 40 2.38 6.11 -1.46
CA ASP A 40 2.42 6.64 -2.82
C ASP A 40 3.83 6.41 -3.38
N TYR A 41 3.90 5.90 -4.61
CA TYR A 41 5.15 5.48 -5.24
C TYR A 41 6.09 6.60 -5.68
N GLU A 42 5.62 7.84 -5.78
CA GLU A 42 6.42 9.04 -6.08
C GLU A 42 6.70 9.89 -4.83
N CYS A 43 6.15 9.50 -3.67
CA CYS A 43 6.41 10.20 -2.42
C CYS A 43 7.77 9.80 -1.82
N PRO A 44 8.74 10.72 -1.69
CA PRO A 44 10.06 10.38 -1.13
C PRO A 44 9.97 9.95 0.34
N PHE A 45 8.99 10.46 1.09
CA PHE A 45 8.77 10.04 2.48
C PHE A 45 8.19 8.62 2.59
N CYS A 46 7.34 8.22 1.64
CA CYS A 46 6.82 6.85 1.58
C CYS A 46 7.93 5.85 1.27
N ASP A 47 8.85 6.20 0.37
CA ASP A 47 10.01 5.36 0.05
C ASP A 47 10.99 5.24 1.23
N MET A 48 11.29 6.34 1.95
CA MET A 48 12.06 6.27 3.19
C MET A 48 11.40 5.38 4.26
N MET A 49 10.06 5.42 4.35
CA MET A 49 9.31 4.59 5.28
C MET A 49 9.33 3.10 4.88
N LYS A 50 9.35 2.77 3.58
CA LYS A 50 9.46 1.39 3.09
C LYS A 50 10.70 0.69 3.67
N GLU A 51 11.86 1.34 3.66
CA GLU A 51 13.08 0.75 4.24
C GLU A 51 12.97 0.55 5.75
N THR A 52 12.36 1.51 6.45
CA THR A 52 12.08 1.36 7.89
C THR A 52 11.19 0.15 8.16
N TRP A 53 10.14 -0.05 7.34
CA TRP A 53 9.25 -1.20 7.49
C TRP A 53 9.93 -2.53 7.18
N ASN A 54 10.78 -2.59 6.15
CA ASN A 54 11.55 -3.79 5.84
C ASN A 54 12.40 -4.22 7.05
N HIS A 55 13.14 -3.28 7.64
CA HIS A 55 13.95 -3.56 8.83
C HIS A 55 13.10 -4.01 10.03
N LEU A 56 11.93 -3.41 10.25
CA LEU A 56 11.04 -3.81 11.35
C LEU A 56 10.44 -5.19 11.14
N LEU A 57 10.03 -5.54 9.92
CA LEU A 57 9.52 -6.86 9.57
C LEU A 57 10.60 -7.94 9.70
N GLU A 58 11.85 -7.62 9.37
CA GLU A 58 12.99 -8.54 9.56
C GLU A 58 13.36 -8.70 11.03
N LYS A 59 13.34 -7.62 11.81
CA LYS A 59 13.69 -7.63 13.24
C LYS A 59 12.59 -8.27 14.10
N TYR A 60 11.32 -8.15 13.71
CA TYR A 60 10.17 -8.62 14.47
C TYR A 60 9.22 -9.49 13.62
N PRO A 61 9.71 -10.60 13.03
CA PRO A 61 8.99 -11.35 12.01
C PRO A 61 7.73 -12.07 12.53
N SER A 62 7.65 -12.33 13.84
CA SER A 62 6.48 -12.94 14.47
C SER A 62 5.50 -11.92 15.07
N LEU A 63 5.92 -10.65 15.21
CA LEU A 63 5.14 -9.65 15.95
C LEU A 63 4.32 -8.73 15.05
N ILE A 64 4.76 -8.52 13.80
CA ILE A 64 4.19 -7.51 12.91
C ILE A 64 3.52 -8.16 11.71
N ARG A 65 2.27 -7.78 11.45
CA ARG A 65 1.59 -7.95 10.17
C ARG A 65 1.35 -6.59 9.55
N MET A 66 1.93 -6.39 8.37
CA MET A 66 1.78 -5.17 7.61
C MET A 66 0.73 -5.36 6.52
N THR A 67 -0.15 -4.39 6.37
CA THR A 67 -1.13 -4.27 5.27
C THR A 67 -0.78 -3.03 4.46
N ALA A 68 -0.56 -3.17 3.16
CA ALA A 68 -0.29 -2.04 2.27
C ALA A 68 -1.59 -1.51 1.66
N VAL A 69 -1.77 -0.20 1.70
CA VAL A 69 -2.89 0.50 1.07
C VAL A 69 -2.31 1.51 0.08
N GLU A 70 -2.56 1.28 -1.20
CA GLU A 70 -2.17 2.21 -2.26
C GLU A 70 -3.01 3.49 -2.16
N TYR A 71 -2.34 4.62 -1.96
CA TYR A 71 -2.95 5.94 -1.77
C TYR A 71 -2.21 6.96 -2.66
N PRO A 72 -2.49 7.00 -3.97
CA PRO A 72 -1.81 7.91 -4.87
C PRO A 72 -2.17 9.37 -4.49
N LEU A 73 -1.17 10.20 -4.28
CA LEU A 73 -1.24 11.64 -4.00
C LEU A 73 -1.42 12.44 -5.29
N ASN A 74 -2.31 11.94 -6.15
CA ASN A 74 -2.70 12.60 -7.39
C ASN A 74 -4.23 12.66 -7.50
N SER A 75 -4.75 13.88 -7.62
CA SER A 75 -6.19 14.14 -7.70
C SER A 75 -6.89 13.57 -8.94
N ASP A 76 -6.15 13.20 -9.99
CA ASP A 76 -6.70 12.56 -11.19
C ASP A 76 -7.32 11.18 -10.92
N CYS A 77 -6.77 10.45 -9.93
CA CYS A 77 -7.26 9.12 -9.55
C CYS A 77 -7.65 9.00 -8.07
N ASN A 78 -7.28 9.96 -7.24
CA ASN A 78 -7.62 10.00 -5.83
C ASN A 78 -8.17 11.40 -5.44
N PRO A 79 -9.51 11.58 -5.41
CA PRO A 79 -10.13 12.84 -5.02
C PRO A 79 -9.74 13.31 -3.61
N ALA A 80 -9.31 12.41 -2.72
CA ALA A 80 -8.86 12.75 -1.37
C ALA A 80 -7.45 13.38 -1.34
N ALA A 81 -6.73 13.42 -2.48
CA ALA A 81 -5.41 14.04 -2.60
C ALA A 81 -5.43 15.58 -2.73
N ALA A 82 -6.55 16.25 -2.40
CA ALA A 82 -6.66 17.71 -2.26
C ALA A 82 -6.03 18.53 -3.41
N ASN A 83 -6.38 18.22 -4.66
CA ASN A 83 -5.86 18.86 -5.88
C ASN A 83 -4.32 18.76 -6.06
N ASN A 84 -3.66 17.82 -5.39
CA ASN A 84 -2.25 17.54 -5.65
C ASN A 84 -2.10 16.85 -7.02
N THR A 85 -1.25 17.37 -7.89
CA THR A 85 -0.87 16.75 -9.17
C THR A 85 0.64 16.59 -9.30
N ASN A 86 1.40 16.75 -8.20
CA ASN A 86 2.86 16.66 -8.18
C ASN A 86 3.38 15.22 -8.23
N HIS A 87 2.48 14.24 -8.27
CA HIS A 87 2.76 12.81 -8.39
C HIS A 87 2.17 12.31 -9.73
N PRO A 88 2.77 12.69 -10.87
CA PRO A 88 2.19 12.44 -12.19
C PRO A 88 2.10 10.95 -12.58
N MET A 89 2.95 10.09 -12.02
CA MET A 89 2.96 8.65 -12.28
C MET A 89 2.27 7.81 -11.21
N ALA A 90 1.92 8.38 -10.05
CA ALA A 90 1.34 7.66 -8.92
C ALA A 90 0.10 6.85 -9.30
N CYS A 91 -0.82 7.44 -10.08
CA CYS A 91 -2.01 6.73 -10.55
C CYS A 91 -1.68 5.47 -11.38
N ARG A 92 -0.67 5.56 -12.26
CA ARG A 92 -0.25 4.44 -13.11
C ARG A 92 0.49 3.38 -12.30
N ALA A 93 1.37 3.80 -11.41
CA ALA A 93 2.11 2.93 -10.52
C ALA A 93 1.17 2.14 -9.58
N THR A 94 0.21 2.81 -8.95
CA THR A 94 -0.85 2.16 -8.16
C THR A 94 -1.67 1.18 -9.01
N SER A 95 -2.05 1.57 -10.23
CA SER A 95 -2.81 0.69 -11.12
C SER A 95 -2.06 -0.60 -11.45
N LEU A 96 -0.74 -0.52 -11.71
CA LEU A 96 0.11 -1.68 -11.94
C LEU A 96 0.15 -2.60 -10.72
N ALA A 97 0.44 -2.05 -9.53
CA ALA A 97 0.53 -2.83 -8.31
C ALA A 97 -0.78 -3.56 -7.99
N LEU A 98 -1.92 -2.86 -8.07
CA LEU A 98 -3.24 -3.44 -7.81
C LEU A 98 -3.65 -4.48 -8.86
N TYR A 99 -3.24 -4.30 -10.13
CA TYR A 99 -3.45 -5.31 -11.16
C TYR A 99 -2.67 -6.59 -10.83
N VAL A 100 -1.40 -6.48 -10.42
CA VAL A 100 -0.58 -7.63 -10.01
C VAL A 100 -1.18 -8.33 -8.80
N LEU A 101 -1.63 -7.58 -7.79
CA LEU A 101 -2.35 -8.15 -6.65
C LEU A 101 -3.56 -8.96 -7.10
N GLN A 102 -4.39 -8.40 -7.97
CA GLN A 102 -5.59 -9.08 -8.46
C GLN A 102 -5.25 -10.34 -9.26
N ALA A 103 -4.20 -10.30 -10.06
CA ALA A 103 -3.85 -11.40 -10.96
C ALA A 103 -3.05 -12.51 -10.27
N GLN A 104 -2.21 -12.17 -9.27
CA GLN A 104 -1.17 -13.07 -8.75
C GLN A 104 -1.06 -13.08 -7.22
N GLY A 105 -1.85 -12.27 -6.51
CA GLY A 105 -1.90 -12.27 -5.04
C GLY A 105 -0.76 -11.53 -4.35
N ASP A 106 -0.72 -11.66 -3.02
CA ASP A 106 0.12 -10.86 -2.12
C ASP A 106 1.62 -10.99 -2.42
N GLU A 107 2.12 -12.20 -2.65
CA GLU A 107 3.57 -12.41 -2.87
C GLU A 107 4.07 -11.67 -4.11
N ALA A 108 3.33 -11.77 -5.21
CA ALA A 108 3.64 -11.05 -6.44
C ALA A 108 3.48 -9.54 -6.28
N PHE A 109 2.45 -9.10 -5.55
CA PHE A 109 2.28 -7.69 -5.20
C PHE A 109 3.50 -7.14 -4.46
N TRP A 110 3.98 -7.81 -3.39
CA TRP A 110 5.11 -7.29 -2.60
C TRP A 110 6.42 -7.22 -3.38
N ARG A 111 6.64 -8.16 -4.31
CA ARG A 111 7.77 -8.12 -5.23
C ARG A 111 7.71 -6.89 -6.12
N VAL A 112 6.57 -6.68 -6.80
CA VAL A 112 6.38 -5.54 -7.71
C VAL A 112 6.36 -4.21 -6.96
N HIS A 113 5.72 -4.14 -5.80
CA HIS A 113 5.65 -2.96 -4.94
C HIS A 113 7.06 -2.47 -4.58
N GLY A 114 7.97 -3.39 -4.21
CA GLY A 114 9.37 -3.04 -3.95
C GLY A 114 10.13 -2.54 -5.19
N GLU A 115 9.87 -3.10 -6.37
CA GLU A 115 10.53 -2.68 -7.62
C GLU A 115 10.03 -1.32 -8.12
N ILE A 116 8.73 -1.01 -8.00
CA ILE A 116 8.18 0.28 -8.41
C ILE A 116 8.86 1.42 -7.66
N TYR A 117 9.04 1.29 -6.34
CA TYR A 117 9.76 2.31 -5.55
C TYR A 117 11.21 2.51 -6.01
N LYS A 118 11.93 1.45 -6.41
CA LYS A 118 13.29 1.57 -6.94
C LYS A 118 13.32 2.33 -8.27
N MET A 119 12.31 2.17 -9.11
CA MET A 119 12.22 2.83 -10.41
C MET A 119 11.90 4.33 -10.30
N GLY A 120 11.21 4.76 -9.23
CA GLY A 120 10.86 6.16 -8.99
C GLY A 120 12.01 7.06 -8.53
N GLN A 121 13.21 6.51 -8.33
CA GLN A 121 14.40 7.22 -7.84
C GLN A 121 15.39 7.67 -8.92
N SER A 122 15.03 7.57 -10.22
CA SER A 122 15.89 7.98 -11.34
C SER A 122 15.60 9.38 -11.88
#